data_AF-A0A4Y7JB62-F1
#
_entry.id   AF-A0A4Y7JB62-F1
#
_cell.length_a   1.000
_cell.length_b   1.000
_cell.length_c   1.000
_cell.angle_alpha   90.00
_cell.angle_beta   90.00
_cell.angle_gamma   90.00
#
_symmetry.space_group_name_H-M   'P 1'
#
loop_
_entity.id
_entity.type
_entity.pdbx_description
1 polymer ?
#
loop_
_entity_poly.entity_id
_entity_poly.type
_entity_poly.pdbx_seq_one_letter_code
_entity_poly.pdbx_strand_id
1 'polypeptide(L)'
;MDKLNIQPDQITYNSMMDGLCLTGHLEEAVELSDSMVDRGLAPNEFNYNVLIDGYCKNRKMDEAMQLFKKMKRNGLQPTTVTYNTLLGGLYCYGRVRAANNLFGEMQAFGPSPDTVAYGTVLNGYCKNGKVEEAVELFESMENAGMIANAYMYSILIHSFFRAGKLGDARKLFNEIPNKGVAPDVVVYNTMINGLFHNVMSLEAEKLIIEMEEKGCLPNARTCDIIIQAFLIAKETD
;
A
#
# COMPACT_ATOMS: atom_id res chain seq x y z
N MET A 1 -6.04 33.10 -12.21
CA MET A 1 -6.86 33.53 -11.06
C MET A 1 -6.83 35.04 -10.86
N ASP A 2 -5.82 35.77 -11.38
CA ASP A 2 -5.72 37.24 -11.28
C ASP A 2 -6.80 38.06 -12.01
N LYS A 3 -7.57 37.45 -12.91
CA LYS A 3 -8.64 38.15 -13.66
C LYS A 3 -9.98 38.24 -12.92
N LEU A 4 -10.14 37.58 -11.77
CA LEU A 4 -11.43 37.50 -11.04
C LEU A 4 -11.39 38.07 -9.61
N ASN A 5 -10.23 38.55 -9.13
CA ASN A 5 -10.04 39.08 -7.77
C ASN A 5 -10.48 38.12 -6.64
N ILE A 6 -10.48 36.82 -6.91
CA ILE A 6 -10.75 35.77 -5.92
C ILE A 6 -9.42 35.46 -5.24
N GLN A 7 -9.31 35.76 -3.94
CA GLN A 7 -8.13 35.39 -3.18
C GLN A 7 -8.13 33.87 -2.97
N PRO A 8 -7.05 33.16 -3.31
CA PRO A 8 -6.94 31.73 -3.06
C PRO A 8 -7.08 31.45 -1.56
N ASP A 9 -8.01 30.57 -1.22
CA ASP A 9 -8.21 30.06 0.13
C ASP A 9 -7.40 28.78 0.37
N GLN A 10 -7.48 28.23 1.59
CA GLN A 10 -6.76 27.01 1.98
C GLN A 10 -6.99 25.86 1.00
N ILE A 11 -8.23 25.66 0.54
CA ILE A 11 -8.61 24.55 -0.35
C ILE A 11 -7.96 24.73 -1.72
N THR A 12 -7.91 25.96 -2.22
CA THR A 12 -7.25 26.31 -3.49
C THR A 12 -5.77 25.98 -3.45
N TYR A 13 -5.06 26.42 -2.40
CA TYR A 13 -3.64 26.12 -2.19
C TYR A 13 -3.39 24.61 -2.12
N ASN A 14 -4.19 23.91 -1.31
CA ASN A 14 -4.11 22.47 -1.11
C ASN A 14 -4.21 21.69 -2.44
N SER A 15 -5.19 22.04 -3.27
CA SER A 15 -5.45 21.38 -4.55
C SER A 15 -4.32 21.65 -5.57
N MET A 16 -3.81 22.88 -5.60
CA MET A 16 -2.69 23.25 -6.47
C MET A 16 -1.39 22.54 -6.06
N MET A 17 -1.11 22.48 -4.75
CA MET A 17 0.06 21.78 -4.22
C MET A 17 0.02 20.27 -4.54
N ASP A 18 -1.15 19.65 -4.40
CA ASP A 18 -1.33 18.22 -4.72
C ASP A 18 -1.08 17.96 -6.22
N GLY A 19 -1.65 18.78 -7.10
CA GLY A 19 -1.40 18.69 -8.55
C GLY A 19 0.08 18.88 -8.92
N LEU A 20 0.77 19.81 -8.28
CA LEU A 20 2.22 20.03 -8.49
C LEU A 20 3.05 18.82 -8.01
N CYS A 21 2.73 18.27 -6.84
CA CYS A 21 3.38 17.07 -6.31
C CYS A 21 3.17 15.85 -7.23
N LEU A 22 1.95 15.67 -7.75
CA LEU A 22 1.61 14.58 -8.69
C LEU A 22 2.33 14.70 -10.03
N THR A 23 2.65 15.92 -10.47
CA THR A 23 3.37 16.18 -11.72
C THR A 23 4.89 16.29 -11.56
N GLY A 24 5.41 16.09 -10.33
CA GLY A 24 6.85 16.12 -10.03
C GLY A 24 7.44 17.51 -9.79
N HIS A 25 6.62 18.56 -9.74
CA HIS A 25 7.04 19.94 -9.48
C HIS A 25 7.04 20.23 -7.96
N LEU A 26 7.81 19.44 -7.22
CA LEU A 26 7.82 19.50 -5.76
C LEU A 26 8.36 20.83 -5.23
N GLU A 27 9.38 21.40 -5.87
CA GLU A 27 9.92 22.71 -5.50
C GLU A 27 8.85 23.81 -5.60
N GLU A 28 8.08 23.83 -6.69
CA GLU A 28 6.96 24.77 -6.85
C GLU A 28 5.86 24.56 -5.81
N ALA A 29 5.57 23.31 -5.42
CA ALA A 29 4.62 23.01 -4.35
C ALA A 29 5.08 23.54 -2.99
N VAL A 30 6.39 23.51 -2.72
CA VAL A 30 6.99 24.07 -1.50
C VAL A 30 6.93 25.60 -1.52
N GLU A 31 7.31 26.23 -2.64
CA GLU A 31 7.20 27.69 -2.81
C GLU A 31 5.75 28.17 -2.64
N LEU A 32 4.79 27.40 -3.16
CA LEU A 32 3.38 27.68 -3.01
C LEU A 32 2.91 27.55 -1.54
N SER A 33 3.47 26.59 -0.80
CA SER A 33 3.25 26.46 0.65
C SER A 33 3.83 27.65 1.43
N ASP A 34 5.02 28.12 1.07
CA ASP A 34 5.65 29.27 1.73
C ASP A 34 4.86 30.57 1.44
N SER A 35 4.42 30.75 0.19
CA SER A 35 3.54 31.85 -0.21
C SER A 35 2.20 31.87 0.55
N MET A 36 1.64 30.69 0.86
CA MET A 36 0.45 30.56 1.69
C MET A 36 0.71 31.06 3.12
N VAL A 37 1.84 30.68 3.71
CA VAL A 37 2.26 31.14 5.05
C VAL A 37 2.48 32.65 5.08
N ASP A 38 3.14 33.22 4.07
CA ASP A 38 3.40 34.65 3.95
C ASP A 38 2.11 35.48 3.87
N ARG A 39 1.01 34.87 3.39
CA ARG A 39 -0.33 35.47 3.36
C ARG A 39 -1.12 35.30 4.65
N GLY A 40 -0.51 34.75 5.70
CA GLY A 40 -1.13 34.55 7.00
C GLY A 40 -2.03 33.32 7.09
N LEU A 41 -2.01 32.43 6.09
CA LEU A 41 -2.74 31.17 6.13
C LEU A 41 -1.86 30.09 6.79
N ALA A 42 -2.26 29.65 7.98
CA ALA A 42 -1.53 28.65 8.73
C ALA A 42 -1.61 27.27 8.05
N PRO A 43 -0.48 26.56 7.84
CA PRO A 43 -0.52 25.20 7.31
C PRO A 43 -1.24 24.25 8.26
N ASN A 44 -2.14 23.44 7.72
CA ASN A 44 -2.87 22.42 8.47
C ASN A 44 -2.35 21.01 8.16
N GLU A 45 -2.95 19.98 8.75
CA GLU A 45 -2.57 18.58 8.57
C GLU A 45 -2.57 18.15 7.10
N PHE A 46 -3.50 18.68 6.29
CA PHE A 46 -3.60 18.38 4.87
C PHE A 46 -2.38 18.90 4.11
N ASN A 47 -1.96 20.15 4.34
CA ASN A 47 -0.78 20.72 3.69
C ASN A 47 0.48 19.90 3.97
N TYR A 48 0.68 19.50 5.22
CA TYR A 48 1.79 18.65 5.60
C TYR A 48 1.72 17.29 4.90
N ASN A 49 0.54 16.68 4.82
CA ASN A 49 0.36 15.38 4.16
C ASN A 49 0.67 15.43 2.67
N VAL A 50 0.22 16.47 1.95
CA VAL A 50 0.51 16.65 0.52
C VAL A 50 2.02 16.76 0.29
N LEU A 51 2.71 17.60 1.06
CA LEU A 51 4.15 17.76 0.90
C LEU A 51 4.91 16.50 1.31
N ILE A 52 4.52 15.83 2.40
CA ILE A 52 5.11 14.55 2.83
C ILE A 52 4.97 13.51 1.71
N ASP A 53 3.78 13.36 1.12
CA ASP A 53 3.55 12.45 0.01
C ASP A 53 4.39 12.83 -1.23
N GLY A 54 4.45 14.12 -1.56
CA GLY A 54 5.31 14.65 -2.61
C GLY A 54 6.78 14.30 -2.42
N TYR A 55 7.34 14.50 -1.21
CA TYR A 55 8.70 14.11 -0.87
C TYR A 55 8.90 12.58 -0.96
N CYS A 56 7.95 11.78 -0.47
CA CYS A 56 7.99 10.31 -0.58
C CYS A 56 8.04 9.86 -2.05
N LYS A 57 7.18 10.40 -2.92
CA LYS A 57 7.13 10.08 -4.36
C LYS A 57 8.41 10.49 -5.10
N ASN A 58 9.06 11.56 -4.65
CA ASN A 58 10.33 12.05 -5.22
C ASN A 58 11.58 11.43 -4.57
N ARG A 59 11.45 10.33 -3.81
CA ARG A 59 12.55 9.62 -3.13
C ARG A 59 13.30 10.45 -2.07
N LYS A 60 12.75 11.59 -1.65
CA LYS A 60 13.32 12.52 -0.67
C LYS A 60 12.81 12.19 0.74
N MET A 61 13.10 10.97 1.22
CA MET A 61 12.52 10.45 2.47
C MET A 61 13.01 11.16 3.74
N ASP A 62 14.22 11.70 3.75
CA ASP A 62 14.73 12.40 4.93
C ASP A 62 14.00 13.73 5.11
N GLU A 63 13.71 14.43 4.01
CA GLU A 63 12.89 15.64 3.97
C GLU A 63 11.44 15.35 4.40
N ALA A 64 10.84 14.25 3.93
CA ALA A 64 9.53 13.80 4.38
C ALA A 64 9.51 13.59 5.91
N MET A 65 10.52 12.92 6.47
CA MET A 65 10.63 12.67 7.90
C MET A 65 10.93 13.94 8.71
N GLN A 66 11.68 14.89 8.15
CA GLN A 66 11.88 16.20 8.77
C GLN A 66 10.57 16.98 8.83
N LEU A 67 9.77 16.92 7.77
CA LEU A 67 8.49 17.60 7.69
C LEU A 67 7.46 16.99 8.66
N PHE A 68 7.44 15.66 8.80
CA PHE A 68 6.69 14.96 9.86
C PHE A 68 7.08 15.43 11.27
N LYS A 69 8.37 15.59 11.56
CA LYS A 69 8.83 16.12 12.85
C LYS A 69 8.43 17.59 13.05
N LYS A 70 8.48 18.40 11.99
CA LYS A 70 8.05 19.80 12.01
C LYS A 70 6.55 19.91 12.30
N MET A 71 5.73 19.08 11.66
CA MET A 71 4.29 18.99 11.92
C MET A 71 3.99 18.80 13.42
N LYS A 72 4.63 17.80 14.04
CA LYS A 72 4.47 17.51 15.48
C LYS A 72 4.93 18.66 16.38
N ARG A 73 6.07 19.30 16.06
CA ARG A 73 6.59 20.46 16.81
C ARG A 73 5.66 21.67 16.77
N ASN A 74 4.92 21.80 15.67
CA ASN A 74 3.92 22.86 15.50
C ASN A 74 2.58 22.52 16.18
N GLY A 75 2.50 21.43 16.95
CA GLY A 75 1.30 21.03 17.68
C GLY A 75 0.25 20.31 16.84
N LEU A 76 0.53 20.05 15.56
CA LEU A 76 -0.36 19.29 14.68
C LEU A 76 -0.18 17.79 14.94
N GLN A 77 -1.30 17.07 14.96
CA GLN A 77 -1.32 15.63 15.21
C GLN A 77 -1.28 14.87 13.87
N PRO A 78 -0.23 14.06 13.60
CA PRO A 78 -0.20 13.23 12.41
C PRO A 78 -1.37 12.26 12.38
N THR A 79 -2.01 12.13 11.22
CA THR A 79 -3.18 11.27 11.04
C THR A 79 -2.77 9.88 10.53
N THR A 80 -3.70 8.94 10.49
CA THR A 80 -3.48 7.61 9.90
C THR A 80 -2.97 7.71 8.46
N VAL A 81 -3.44 8.71 7.70
CA VAL A 81 -2.95 9.00 6.34
C VAL A 81 -1.46 9.39 6.36
N THR A 82 -1.05 10.27 7.28
CA THR A 82 0.36 10.69 7.42
C THR A 82 1.27 9.49 7.66
N TYR A 83 0.90 8.62 8.59
CA TYR A 83 1.66 7.41 8.92
C TYR A 83 1.70 6.43 7.74
N ASN A 84 0.56 6.15 7.10
CA ASN A 84 0.49 5.22 5.97
C ASN A 84 1.35 5.67 4.79
N THR A 85 1.35 6.97 4.47
CA THR A 85 2.21 7.55 3.43
C THR A 85 3.69 7.36 3.74
N LEU A 86 4.11 7.67 4.97
CA LEU A 86 5.51 7.53 5.38
C LEU A 86 5.94 6.06 5.47
N LEU A 87 5.10 5.17 6.00
CA LEU A 87 5.37 3.73 6.05
C LEU A 87 5.54 3.17 4.65
N GLY A 88 4.62 3.50 3.73
CA GLY A 88 4.69 3.08 2.33
C GLY A 88 5.99 3.54 1.67
N GLY A 89 6.36 4.80 1.85
CA GLY A 89 7.63 5.35 1.35
C GLY A 89 8.85 4.64 1.95
N LEU A 90 8.94 4.53 3.28
CA LEU A 90 10.07 3.91 3.97
C LEU A 90 10.29 2.46 3.53
N TYR A 91 9.23 1.65 3.43
CA TYR A 91 9.34 0.28 2.94
C TYR A 91 9.70 0.20 1.46
N CYS A 92 9.14 1.08 0.62
CA CYS A 92 9.45 1.13 -0.81
C CYS A 92 10.95 1.36 -1.07
N TYR A 93 11.59 2.20 -0.24
CA TYR A 93 13.01 2.51 -0.34
C TYR A 93 13.90 1.65 0.59
N GLY A 94 13.38 0.54 1.11
CA GLY A 94 14.16 -0.42 1.91
C GLY A 94 14.61 0.08 3.28
N ARG A 95 14.06 1.19 3.79
CA ARG A 95 14.36 1.73 5.13
C ARG A 95 13.56 1.01 6.22
N VAL A 96 13.60 -0.32 6.22
CA VAL A 96 12.78 -1.21 7.06
C VAL A 96 12.86 -0.86 8.54
N ARG A 97 14.06 -0.64 9.09
CA ARG A 97 14.22 -0.28 10.51
C ARG A 97 13.49 1.03 10.88
N ALA A 98 13.55 2.03 10.01
CA ALA A 98 12.86 3.30 10.23
C ALA A 98 11.33 3.11 10.13
N ALA A 99 10.86 2.28 9.20
CA ALA A 99 9.45 1.94 9.07
C ALA A 99 8.91 1.24 10.32
N ASN A 100 9.64 0.25 10.85
CA ASN A 100 9.27 -0.47 12.07
C ASN A 100 9.19 0.47 13.28
N ASN A 101 10.17 1.37 13.43
CA ASN A 101 10.15 2.37 14.49
C ASN A 101 8.93 3.30 14.36
N LEU A 102 8.60 3.73 13.14
CA LEU A 102 7.45 4.60 12.89
C LEU A 102 6.12 3.88 13.14
N PHE A 103 6.01 2.59 12.79
CA PHE A 103 4.83 1.78 13.07
C PHE A 103 4.65 1.56 14.58
N GLY A 104 5.74 1.30 15.31
CA GLY A 104 5.71 1.24 16.77
C GLY A 104 5.33 2.57 17.42
N GLU A 105 5.82 3.70 16.88
CA GLU A 105 5.39 5.05 17.31
C GLU A 105 3.89 5.25 17.10
N MET A 106 3.36 4.84 15.95
CA MET A 106 1.92 4.89 15.64
C MET A 106 1.10 4.09 16.65
N GLN A 107 1.52 2.86 16.96
CA GLN A 107 0.84 1.98 17.92
C GLN A 107 0.86 2.52 19.36
N ALA A 108 1.97 3.16 19.77
CA ALA A 108 2.16 3.59 21.15
C ALA A 108 1.58 4.98 21.45
N PHE A 109 1.71 5.91 20.50
CA PHE A 109 1.41 7.34 20.74
C PHE A 109 0.61 7.99 19.62
N GLY A 110 0.37 7.28 18.52
CA GLY A 110 -0.32 7.79 17.34
C GLY A 110 -1.78 7.37 17.27
N PRO A 111 -2.42 7.59 16.10
CA PRO A 111 -3.74 7.04 15.82
C PRO A 111 -3.66 5.51 15.72
N SER A 112 -4.74 4.82 16.10
CA SER A 112 -4.83 3.37 15.99
C SER A 112 -4.59 2.92 14.54
N PRO A 113 -3.67 1.97 14.27
CA PRO A 113 -3.47 1.41 12.94
C PRO A 113 -4.76 0.82 12.39
N ASP A 114 -5.10 1.20 11.16
CA ASP A 114 -6.24 0.67 10.42
C ASP A 114 -5.81 -0.46 9.47
N THR A 115 -6.78 -1.02 8.74
CA THR A 115 -6.51 -2.07 7.76
C THR A 115 -5.54 -1.62 6.66
N VAL A 116 -5.53 -0.34 6.31
CA VAL A 116 -4.58 0.21 5.32
C VAL A 116 -3.16 0.22 5.88
N ALA A 117 -2.98 0.60 7.14
CA ALA A 117 -1.68 0.59 7.83
C ALA A 117 -1.10 -0.82 7.87
N TYR A 118 -1.88 -1.81 8.35
CA TYR A 118 -1.44 -3.21 8.38
C TYR A 118 -1.14 -3.75 6.98
N GLY A 119 -2.00 -3.49 5.99
CA GLY A 119 -1.74 -3.90 4.60
C GLY A 119 -0.45 -3.29 4.03
N THR A 120 -0.16 -2.03 4.37
CA THR A 120 1.07 -1.32 3.99
C THR A 120 2.30 -1.98 4.62
N VAL A 121 2.26 -2.30 5.92
CA VAL A 121 3.36 -2.95 6.63
C VAL A 121 3.58 -4.38 6.13
N LEU A 122 2.53 -5.17 5.95
CA LEU A 122 2.61 -6.54 5.41
C LEU A 122 3.26 -6.55 4.03
N ASN A 123 2.78 -5.70 3.12
CA ASN A 123 3.36 -5.55 1.79
C ASN A 123 4.82 -5.07 1.86
N GLY A 124 5.11 -4.15 2.78
CA GLY A 124 6.44 -3.64 3.04
C GLY A 124 7.42 -4.73 3.46
N TYR A 125 7.03 -5.58 4.41
CA TYR A 125 7.82 -6.74 4.82
C TYR A 125 8.03 -7.72 3.66
N CYS A 126 6.95 -8.12 2.96
CA CYS A 126 7.05 -9.06 1.85
C CYS A 126 7.98 -8.56 0.73
N LYS A 127 7.91 -7.28 0.36
CA LYS A 127 8.79 -6.68 -0.66
C LYS A 127 10.25 -6.65 -0.25
N ASN A 128 10.53 -6.58 1.04
CA ASN A 128 11.88 -6.56 1.60
C ASN A 128 12.38 -7.95 2.05
N GLY A 129 11.71 -9.04 1.62
CA GLY A 129 12.12 -10.41 1.92
C GLY A 129 11.91 -10.84 3.37
N LYS A 130 11.09 -10.10 4.11
CA LYS A 130 10.78 -10.27 5.54
C LYS A 130 9.48 -11.07 5.72
N VAL A 131 9.38 -12.23 5.08
CA VAL A 131 8.10 -12.97 4.98
C VAL A 131 7.65 -13.48 6.35
N GLU A 132 8.59 -13.95 7.17
CA GLU A 132 8.31 -14.42 8.53
C GLU A 132 7.74 -13.30 9.40
N GLU A 133 8.33 -12.10 9.39
CA GLU A 133 7.80 -10.95 10.13
C GLU A 133 6.42 -10.49 9.62
N ALA A 134 6.13 -10.69 8.31
CA ALA A 134 4.80 -10.43 7.76
C ALA A 134 3.75 -11.42 8.30
N VAL A 135 4.10 -12.70 8.40
CA VAL A 135 3.20 -13.73 8.96
C VAL A 135 2.96 -13.48 10.44
N GLU A 136 3.99 -13.19 11.23
CA GLU A 136 3.86 -12.86 12.66
C GLU A 136 2.94 -11.66 12.88
N LEU A 137 3.09 -10.61 12.07
CA LEU A 137 2.21 -9.43 12.15
C LEU A 137 0.76 -9.78 11.80
N PHE A 138 0.55 -10.57 10.76
CA PHE A 138 -0.78 -11.00 10.32
C PHE A 138 -1.50 -11.80 11.41
N GLU A 139 -0.81 -12.79 12.00
CA GLU A 139 -1.34 -13.60 13.10
C GLU A 139 -1.61 -12.74 14.34
N SER A 140 -0.71 -11.83 14.70
CA SER A 140 -0.90 -10.91 15.82
C SER A 140 -2.12 -10.01 15.62
N MET A 141 -2.36 -9.55 14.40
CA MET A 141 -3.53 -8.74 14.04
C MET A 141 -4.83 -9.54 14.18
N GLU A 142 -4.87 -10.77 13.65
CA GLU A 142 -6.05 -11.64 13.79
C GLU A 142 -6.33 -12.01 15.26
N ASN A 143 -5.29 -12.30 16.05
CA ASN A 143 -5.40 -12.60 17.47
C ASN A 143 -5.91 -11.40 18.30
N ALA A 144 -5.66 -10.18 17.83
CA ALA A 144 -6.23 -8.96 18.40
C ALA A 144 -7.70 -8.71 17.99
N GLY A 145 -8.31 -9.63 17.22
CA GLY A 145 -9.71 -9.56 16.80
C GLY A 145 -9.95 -8.73 15.54
N MET A 146 -8.89 -8.33 14.83
CA MET A 146 -9.04 -7.63 13.55
C MET A 146 -9.31 -8.60 12.41
N ILE A 147 -10.24 -8.25 11.53
CA ILE A 147 -10.58 -9.06 10.36
C ILE A 147 -9.69 -8.65 9.20
N ALA A 148 -8.84 -9.58 8.74
CA ALA A 148 -8.06 -9.41 7.53
C ALA A 148 -8.96 -9.31 6.29
N ASN A 149 -8.61 -8.45 5.33
CA ASN A 149 -9.33 -8.36 4.06
C ASN A 149 -8.64 -9.14 2.94
N ALA A 150 -9.33 -9.34 1.80
CA ALA A 150 -8.81 -10.06 0.64
C ALA A 150 -7.45 -9.53 0.16
N TYR A 151 -7.23 -8.22 0.24
CA TYR A 151 -5.94 -7.61 -0.12
C TYR A 151 -4.78 -8.13 0.73
N MET A 152 -4.93 -8.20 2.07
CA MET A 152 -3.89 -8.74 2.96
C MET A 152 -3.57 -10.20 2.67
N TYR A 153 -4.59 -11.02 2.42
CA TYR A 153 -4.41 -12.40 1.99
C TYR A 153 -3.64 -12.48 0.67
N SER A 154 -3.98 -11.64 -0.33
CA SER A 154 -3.26 -11.61 -1.61
C SER A 154 -1.77 -11.26 -1.45
N ILE A 155 -1.43 -10.35 -0.53
CA ILE A 155 -0.04 -9.98 -0.22
C ILE A 155 0.74 -11.20 0.26
N LEU A 156 0.21 -11.92 1.26
CA LEU A 156 0.89 -13.06 1.86
C LEU A 156 0.98 -14.25 0.90
N ILE A 157 -0.11 -14.57 0.19
CA ILE A 157 -0.11 -15.63 -0.84
C ILE A 157 0.96 -15.33 -1.89
N HIS A 158 1.01 -14.11 -2.40
CA HIS A 158 2.05 -13.69 -3.35
C HIS A 158 3.46 -13.85 -2.77
N SER A 159 3.65 -13.47 -1.51
CA SER A 159 4.94 -13.58 -0.82
C SER A 159 5.39 -15.03 -0.65
N PHE A 160 4.46 -15.95 -0.36
CA PHE A 160 4.75 -17.37 -0.23
C PHE A 160 5.18 -17.98 -1.56
N PHE A 161 4.53 -17.63 -2.67
CA PHE A 161 4.99 -18.05 -3.99
C PHE A 161 6.40 -17.55 -4.30
N ARG A 162 6.72 -16.28 -4.00
CA ARG A 162 8.07 -15.74 -4.18
C ARG A 162 9.12 -16.43 -3.29
N ALA A 163 8.71 -16.92 -2.14
CA ALA A 163 9.56 -17.69 -1.22
C ALA A 163 9.62 -19.19 -1.55
N GLY A 164 8.94 -19.67 -2.60
CA GLY A 164 8.86 -21.10 -2.94
C GLY A 164 8.00 -21.93 -1.98
N LYS A 165 7.21 -21.28 -1.11
CA LYS A 165 6.37 -21.90 -0.09
C LYS A 165 4.96 -22.19 -0.63
N LEU A 166 4.87 -23.01 -1.68
CA LEU A 166 3.61 -23.36 -2.36
C LEU A 166 2.54 -23.93 -1.41
N GLY A 167 2.95 -24.76 -0.44
CA GLY A 167 2.05 -25.35 0.55
C GLY A 167 1.37 -24.30 1.43
N ASP A 168 2.14 -23.31 1.89
CA ASP A 168 1.62 -22.22 2.73
C ASP A 168 0.68 -21.31 1.95
N ALA A 169 1.00 -21.03 0.67
CA ALA A 169 0.11 -20.28 -0.22
C ALA A 169 -1.26 -20.97 -0.39
N ARG A 170 -1.28 -22.29 -0.65
CA ARG A 170 -2.51 -23.09 -0.75
C ARG A 170 -3.30 -23.10 0.56
N LYS A 171 -2.61 -23.34 1.68
CA LYS A 171 -3.23 -23.36 3.01
C LYS A 171 -3.93 -22.02 3.27
N LEU A 172 -3.22 -20.92 3.08
CA LEU A 172 -3.76 -19.58 3.33
C LEU A 172 -4.95 -19.27 2.42
N PHE A 173 -4.88 -19.61 1.12
CA PHE A 173 -6.00 -19.43 0.19
C PHE A 173 -7.26 -20.18 0.63
N ASN A 174 -7.11 -21.44 1.05
CA ASN A 174 -8.23 -22.29 1.50
C ASN A 174 -8.83 -21.85 2.83
N GLU A 175 -8.08 -21.10 3.66
CA GLU A 175 -8.56 -20.57 4.93
C GLU A 175 -9.45 -19.33 4.77
N ILE A 176 -9.35 -18.59 3.65
CA ILE A 176 -10.07 -17.32 3.43
C ILE A 176 -11.59 -17.44 3.68
N PRO A 177 -12.31 -18.44 3.10
CA PRO A 177 -13.74 -18.59 3.35
C PRO A 177 -14.08 -18.93 4.80
N ASN A 178 -13.22 -19.69 5.49
CA ASN A 178 -13.42 -20.06 6.90
C ASN A 178 -13.30 -18.86 7.84
N LYS A 179 -12.67 -17.78 7.36
CA LYS A 179 -12.51 -16.50 8.06
C LYS A 179 -13.63 -15.51 7.72
N GLY A 180 -14.65 -15.94 6.99
CA GLY A 180 -15.79 -15.11 6.60
C GLY A 180 -15.47 -14.10 5.49
N VAL A 181 -14.36 -14.28 4.77
CA VAL A 181 -13.95 -13.43 3.65
C VAL A 181 -14.13 -14.23 2.37
N ALA A 182 -14.62 -13.59 1.30
CA ALA A 182 -14.65 -14.21 -0.03
C ALA A 182 -13.36 -13.85 -0.79
N PRO A 183 -12.66 -14.82 -1.41
CA PRO A 183 -11.59 -14.50 -2.36
C PRO A 183 -12.13 -13.62 -3.49
N ASP A 184 -11.48 -12.48 -3.72
CA ASP A 184 -11.81 -11.59 -4.83
C ASP A 184 -10.95 -11.89 -6.08
N VAL A 185 -11.18 -11.12 -7.14
CA VAL A 185 -10.45 -11.23 -8.40
C VAL A 185 -8.93 -11.10 -8.22
N VAL A 186 -8.47 -10.33 -7.22
CA VAL A 186 -7.05 -10.12 -6.95
C VAL A 186 -6.46 -11.36 -6.27
N VAL A 187 -7.17 -11.94 -5.30
CA VAL A 187 -6.74 -13.17 -4.62
C VAL A 187 -6.67 -14.34 -5.60
N TYR A 188 -7.70 -14.56 -6.42
CA TYR A 188 -7.69 -15.61 -7.45
C TYR A 188 -6.54 -15.40 -8.43
N ASN A 189 -6.40 -14.21 -9.01
CA ASN A 189 -5.32 -13.91 -9.94
C ASN A 189 -3.94 -14.14 -9.32
N THR A 190 -3.77 -13.82 -8.03
CA THR A 190 -2.52 -14.07 -7.32
C THR A 190 -2.23 -15.57 -7.21
N MET A 191 -3.24 -16.36 -6.85
CA MET A 191 -3.13 -17.82 -6.73
C MET A 191 -2.85 -18.49 -8.07
N ILE A 192 -3.63 -18.14 -9.11
CA ILE A 192 -3.50 -18.66 -10.47
C ILE A 192 -2.11 -18.35 -11.04
N ASN A 193 -1.66 -17.10 -10.94
CA ASN A 193 -0.33 -16.71 -11.43
C ASN A 193 0.80 -17.46 -10.69
N GLY A 194 0.69 -17.60 -9.37
CA GLY A 194 1.65 -18.34 -8.58
C GLY A 194 1.72 -19.83 -8.96
N LEU A 195 0.57 -20.46 -9.20
CA LEU A 195 0.49 -21.87 -9.61
C LEU A 195 1.12 -22.10 -11.00
N PHE A 196 0.85 -21.23 -11.97
CA PHE A 196 1.47 -21.33 -13.30
C PHE A 196 2.99 -21.24 -13.25
N HIS A 197 3.54 -20.31 -12.47
CA HIS A 197 5.00 -20.21 -12.27
C HIS A 197 5.61 -21.40 -11.53
N ASN A 198 4.80 -22.23 -10.86
CA ASN A 198 5.23 -23.45 -10.17
C ASN A 198 4.84 -24.72 -10.94
N VAL A 199 4.51 -24.60 -12.24
CA VAL A 199 4.17 -25.74 -13.12
C VAL A 199 2.94 -26.53 -12.64
N MET A 200 2.04 -25.88 -11.89
CA MET A 200 0.79 -26.47 -11.38
C MET A 200 -0.42 -26.10 -12.28
N SER A 201 -0.26 -26.22 -13.60
CA SER A 201 -1.21 -25.67 -14.59
C SER A 201 -2.63 -26.20 -14.44
N LEU A 202 -2.81 -27.50 -14.20
CA LEU A 202 -4.14 -28.11 -14.02
C LEU A 202 -4.89 -27.56 -12.81
N GLU A 203 -4.18 -27.17 -11.75
CA GLU A 203 -4.80 -26.56 -10.57
C GLU A 203 -5.16 -25.11 -10.84
N ALA A 204 -4.30 -24.38 -11.55
CA ALA A 204 -4.58 -23.01 -11.98
C ALA A 204 -5.83 -22.94 -12.87
N GLU A 205 -5.98 -23.86 -13.82
CA GLU A 205 -7.17 -23.99 -14.68
C GLU A 205 -8.45 -24.28 -13.88
N LYS A 206 -8.37 -25.16 -12.88
CA LYS A 206 -9.51 -25.43 -11.98
C LYS A 206 -9.93 -24.18 -11.21
N LEU A 207 -8.96 -23.39 -10.72
CA LEU A 207 -9.27 -22.15 -10.00
C LEU A 207 -9.91 -21.08 -10.89
N ILE A 208 -9.60 -21.05 -12.18
CA ILE A 208 -10.28 -20.15 -13.14
C ILE A 208 -11.77 -20.50 -13.25
N ILE A 209 -12.08 -21.80 -13.34
CA ILE A 209 -13.47 -22.27 -13.39
C ILE A 209 -14.19 -22.00 -12.06
N GLU A 210 -13.55 -22.35 -10.94
CA GLU A 210 -14.11 -22.12 -9.59
C GLU A 210 -14.43 -20.65 -9.33
N MET A 211 -13.56 -19.75 -9.80
CA MET A 211 -13.73 -18.30 -9.71
C MET A 211 -15.03 -17.85 -10.40
N GLU A 212 -15.32 -18.34 -11.60
CA GLU A 212 -16.57 -18.05 -12.33
C GLU A 212 -17.79 -18.66 -11.66
N GLU A 213 -17.71 -19.92 -11.20
CA GLU A 213 -18.79 -20.61 -10.48
C GLU A 213 -19.20 -19.88 -9.20
N LYS A 214 -18.24 -19.25 -8.53
CA LYS A 214 -18.47 -18.42 -7.33
C LYS A 214 -18.88 -16.98 -7.65
N GLY A 215 -19.11 -16.64 -8.92
CA GLY A 215 -19.57 -15.33 -9.37
C GLY A 215 -18.47 -14.25 -9.37
N CYS A 216 -17.20 -14.63 -9.24
CA CYS A 216 -16.08 -13.70 -9.34
C CYS A 216 -15.59 -13.68 -10.79
N LEU A 217 -15.98 -12.69 -11.58
CA LEU A 217 -15.67 -12.70 -13.02
C LEU A 217 -14.18 -12.42 -13.30
N PRO A 218 -13.54 -13.19 -14.20
CA PRO A 218 -12.21 -12.87 -14.73
C PRO A 218 -12.15 -11.45 -15.31
N ASN A 219 -11.01 -10.77 -15.12
CA ASN A 219 -10.77 -9.46 -15.70
C ASN A 219 -9.58 -9.48 -16.68
N ALA A 220 -9.25 -8.31 -17.26
CA ALA A 220 -8.13 -8.19 -18.20
C ALA A 220 -6.82 -8.79 -17.65
N ARG A 221 -6.54 -8.59 -16.35
CA ARG A 221 -5.36 -9.15 -15.69
C ARG A 221 -5.40 -10.67 -15.59
N THR A 222 -6.58 -11.26 -15.37
CA THR A 222 -6.75 -12.72 -15.40
C THR A 222 -6.39 -13.28 -16.77
N CYS A 223 -6.90 -12.65 -17.84
CA CYS A 223 -6.56 -13.04 -19.22
C CYS A 223 -5.07 -12.90 -19.51
N ASP A 224 -4.44 -11.81 -19.08
CA ASP A 224 -2.99 -11.61 -19.25
C ASP A 224 -2.17 -12.74 -18.58
N ILE A 225 -2.55 -13.15 -17.36
CA ILE A 225 -1.92 -14.26 -16.64
C ILE A 225 -2.06 -15.58 -17.43
N ILE A 226 -3.26 -15.86 -17.94
CA ILE A 226 -3.53 -17.07 -18.72
C ILE A 226 -2.70 -17.10 -20.01
N ILE A 227 -2.64 -15.97 -20.73
CA ILE A 227 -1.84 -15.86 -21.96
C ILE A 227 -0.35 -16.07 -21.65
N GLN A 228 0.17 -15.44 -20.60
CA GLN A 228 1.57 -15.62 -20.18
C GLN A 228 1.87 -17.07 -19.80
N ALA A 229 0.94 -17.74 -19.11
CA ALA A 229 1.09 -19.15 -18.75
C ALA A 229 1.18 -20.07 -19.98
N PHE A 230 0.35 -19.85 -21.00
CA PHE A 230 0.42 -20.62 -22.25
C PHE A 230 1.71 -20.37 -23.03
N LEU A 231 2.29 -19.16 -22.94
CA LEU A 231 3.59 -18.88 -23.55
C LEU A 231 4.71 -19.62 -22.82
N ILE A 232 4.71 -19.59 -21.49
CA ILE A 232 5.71 -20.31 -20.66
C ILE A 232 5.67 -21.81 -20.93
N ALA A 233 4.48 -22.41 -21.03
CA ALA A 233 4.32 -23.84 -21.30
C ALA A 233 4.91 -24.27 -22.66
N LYS A 234 4.83 -23.41 -23.68
CA LYS A 234 5.38 -23.67 -25.02
C LYS A 234 6.90 -23.56 -25.12
N GLU A 235 7.55 -22.87 -24.19
CA GLU A 235 9.02 -22.75 -24.15
C GLU A 235 9.70 -23.92 -23.41
N THR A 236 8.92 -24.70 -22.66
CA THR A 236 9.39 -25.86 -21.88
C THR A 236 9.20 -27.22 -22.58
N ASP A 237 8.59 -27.24 -23.76
CA ASP A 237 8.43 -28.40 -24.66
C ASP A 237 9.52 -28.43 -25.75
#